data_AF-A0A7C1H2Y2-F1
#
_entry.id   AF-A0A7C1H2Y2-F1
#
_cell.length_a   1.000
_cell.length_b   1.000
_cell.length_c   1.000
_cell.angle_alpha   90.00
_cell.angle_beta   90.00
_cell.angle_gamma   90.00
#
_symmetry.space_group_name_H-M   'P 1'
#
loop_
_entity.id
_entity.type
_entity.pdbx_description
1 polymer ?
#
loop_
_entity_poly.entity_id
_entity_poly.type
_entity_poly.pdbx_seq_one_letter_code
_entity_poly.pdbx_strand_id
1 'polypeptide(L)' 'MRKIRRTIQYIRKVDVPLDIAYQVVAEVEHYPEFVPRVKAVKILSRNDDSIVADMKFSHKLLIVQLQSLAIFN' A
#
# COMPACT_ATOMS: atom_id res chain seq x y z
N MET A 1 -10.86 -21.71 -12.00
CA MET A 1 -9.57 -21.44 -11.32
C MET A 1 -9.82 -20.74 -9.99
N ARG A 2 -9.54 -21.37 -8.83
CA ARG A 2 -9.70 -20.73 -7.51
C ARG A 2 -8.49 -19.81 -7.24
N LYS A 3 -8.71 -18.50 -7.10
CA LYS A 3 -7.68 -17.54 -6.66
C LYS A 3 -7.32 -17.85 -5.20
N ILE A 4 -6.13 -18.39 -4.95
CA ILE A 4 -5.58 -18.56 -3.60
C ILE A 4 -5.26 -17.16 -3.05
N ARG A 5 -5.99 -16.71 -2.03
CA ARG A 5 -5.65 -15.49 -1.28
C ARG A 5 -4.52 -15.84 -0.31
N ARG A 6 -3.31 -15.33 -0.56
CA ARG A 6 -2.22 -15.37 0.43
C ARG A 6 -2.39 -14.17 1.35
N THR A 7 -2.57 -14.41 2.65
CA THR A 7 -2.51 -13.38 3.68
C THR A 7 -1.09 -13.34 4.24
N ILE A 8 -0.47 -12.17 4.24
CA ILE A 8 0.84 -11.94 4.89
C ILE A 8 0.56 -11.14 6.15
N GLN A 9 1.00 -11.64 7.30
CA GLN A 9 0.89 -10.95 8.58
C GLN A 9 2.29 -10.45 8.99
N TYR A 10 2.42 -9.15 9.26
CA TYR A 10 3.64 -8.53 9.77
C TYR A 10 3.32 -7.82 11.08
N ILE A 11 3.97 -8.23 12.18
CA ILE A 11 3.78 -7.66 13.51
C ILE A 11 5.14 -7.11 13.97
N ARG A 12 5.15 -5.85 14.38
CA ARG A 12 6.32 -5.21 15.00
C ARG A 12 5.87 -4.41 16.22
N LYS A 13 6.63 -4.50 17.32
CA LYS A 13 6.44 -3.65 18.50
C LYS A 13 7.12 -2.31 18.27
N VAL A 14 6.46 -1.23 18.70
CA VAL A 14 6.97 0.14 18.63
C VAL A 14 6.73 0.78 20.00
N ASP A 15 7.77 1.39 20.57
CA ASP A 15 7.72 2.02 21.88
C ASP A 15 7.28 3.49 21.74
N VAL A 16 5.98 3.68 21.54
CA VAL A 16 5.34 5.00 21.46
C VAL A 16 3.97 4.96 22.15
N PRO A 17 3.49 6.10 22.68
CA PRO A 17 2.11 6.22 23.14
C PRO A 17 1.09 5.84 22.04
N LEU A 18 -0.01 5.21 22.44
CA LEU A 18 -1.01 4.66 21.51
C LEU A 18 -1.71 5.75 20.69
N ASP A 19 -2.02 6.87 21.31
CA ASP A 19 -2.62 8.06 20.71
C ASP A 19 -1.74 8.62 19.58
N ILE A 20 -0.44 8.76 19.83
CA ILE A 20 0.53 9.21 18.83
C ILE A 20 0.64 8.21 17.67
N ALA A 21 0.71 6.91 17.96
CA ALA A 21 0.75 5.89 16.93
C ALA A 21 -0.52 5.91 16.05
N TYR A 22 -1.69 6.08 16.69
CA TYR A 22 -2.96 6.15 15.99
C TYR A 22 -3.03 7.39 15.09
N GLN A 23 -2.60 8.55 15.58
CA GLN A 23 -2.61 9.78 14.80
C GLN A 23 -1.80 9.66 13.50
N VAL A 24 -0.58 9.11 13.57
CA VAL A 24 0.28 8.90 12.39
C VAL A 24 -0.40 8.00 11.36
N VAL A 25 -1.16 7.00 11.79
CA VAL A 25 -1.89 6.08 10.90
C VAL A 25 -3.19 6.70 10.38
N ALA A 26 -3.84 7.56 11.16
CA ALA A 26 -5.07 8.23 10.75
C ALA A 26 -4.82 9.32 9.69
N GLU A 27 -3.66 9.98 9.73
CA GLU A 27 -3.25 11.02 8.79
C GLU A 27 -2.70 10.46 7.47
N VAL A 28 -3.58 9.76 6.73
CA VAL A 28 -3.22 9.07 5.47
C VAL A 28 -2.66 10.00 4.38
N GLU A 29 -2.88 11.30 4.48
CA GLU A 29 -2.36 12.32 3.56
C GLU A 29 -0.83 12.46 3.63
N HIS A 30 -0.22 12.18 4.77
CA HIS A 30 1.23 12.23 4.98
C HIS A 30 1.93 10.91 4.62
N TYR A 31 1.20 9.87 4.22
CA TYR A 31 1.79 8.58 3.87
C TYR A 31 2.90 8.61 2.81
N PRO A 32 2.87 9.48 1.77
CA PRO A 32 3.97 9.57 0.82
C PRO A 32 5.34 9.89 1.46
N GLU A 33 5.36 10.46 2.66
CA GLU A 33 6.58 10.88 3.36
C GLU A 33 7.32 9.72 4.03
N PHE A 34 6.57 8.72 4.51
CA PHE A 34 7.15 7.65 5.35
C PHE A 34 6.70 6.23 4.97
N VAL A 35 5.56 6.05 4.29
CA VAL A 35 5.09 4.72 3.89
C VAL A 35 5.78 4.32 2.59
N PRO A 36 6.58 3.23 2.59
CA PRO A 36 7.29 2.83 1.39
C PRO A 36 6.33 2.56 0.23
N ARG A 37 6.72 3.04 -0.95
CA ARG A 37 6.01 2.87 -2.23
C ARG A 37 4.71 3.68 -2.37
N VAL A 38 4.23 4.39 -1.36
CA VAL A 38 3.17 5.38 -1.56
C VAL A 38 3.81 6.60 -2.24
N LYS A 39 3.20 7.08 -3.33
CA LYS A 39 3.71 8.20 -4.14
C LYS A 39 2.86 9.44 -4.07
N ALA A 40 1.55 9.25 -3.95
CA ALA A 40 0.61 10.34 -3.80
C ALA A 40 -0.64 9.79 -3.12
N VAL A 41 -1.29 10.65 -2.35
CA VAL A 41 -2.59 10.39 -1.74
C VAL A 41 -3.50 11.55 -2.11
N LYS A 42 -4.74 11.23 -2.50
CA LYS A 42 -5.79 12.20 -2.77
C LYS A 42 -6.98 11.86 -1.89
N ILE A 43 -7.35 12.77 -1.01
CA ILE A 43 -8.56 12.63 -0.20
C ILE A 43 -9.78 12.85 -1.09
N LEU A 44 -10.69 11.89 -1.11
CA LEU A 44 -11.94 11.95 -1.87
C LEU A 44 -13.10 12.41 -0.98
N SER A 45 -13.13 11.94 0.27
CA SER A 45 -14.14 12.32 1.26
C SER A 45 -13.57 12.13 2.68
N ARG A 46 -14.01 12.97 3.62
CA ARG A 46 -13.70 12.88 5.05
C ARG A 46 -14.96 13.24 5.84
N ASN A 47 -15.31 12.40 6.80
CA ASN A 47 -16.31 12.68 7.82
C ASN A 47 -15.78 12.24 9.20
N ASP A 48 -16.59 12.36 10.24
CA ASP A 48 -16.17 12.09 11.62
C ASP A 48 -15.78 10.62 11.85
N ASP A 49 -16.32 9.69 11.05
CA ASP A 49 -16.11 8.25 11.23
C ASP A 49 -15.09 7.65 10.25
N SER A 50 -14.82 8.32 9.13
CA SER A 50 -14.13 7.70 8.00
C SER A 50 -13.45 8.67 7.04
N ILE A 51 -12.38 8.18 6.41
CA ILE A 51 -11.67 8.84 5.32
C ILE A 51 -11.69 7.91 4.12
N VAL A 52 -12.10 8.43 2.97
CA VAL A 52 -11.98 7.78 1.67
C VAL A 52 -10.86 8.47 0.91
N ALA A 53 -9.82 7.72 0.56
CA ALA A 53 -8.65 8.24 -0.14
C ALA A 53 -8.26 7.35 -1.33
N ASP A 54 -7.84 7.98 -2.42
CA ASP A 54 -7.17 7.33 -3.54
C ASP A 54 -5.66 7.40 -3.32
N MET A 55 -4.96 6.26 -3.49
CA MET A 55 -3.54 6.13 -3.20
C MET A 55 -2.79 5.60 -4.42
N LYS A 56 -1.78 6.36 -4.87
CA LYS A 56 -0.90 5.94 -5.96
C LYS A 56 0.32 5.23 -5.40
N PHE A 57 0.52 3.98 -5.81
CA PHE A 57 1.68 3.18 -5.42
C PHE A 57 2.71 3.08 -6.54
N SER A 58 3.99 3.14 -6.22
CA SER A 58 5.06 2.67 -7.10
C SER A 58 5.19 1.16 -6.95
N HIS A 59 4.46 0.40 -7.75
CA HIS A 59 4.77 -1.00 -7.94
C HIS A 59 5.96 -1.09 -8.90
N LYS A 60 7.02 -1.83 -8.54
CA LYS A 60 7.78 -2.49 -9.61
C LYS A 60 6.77 -3.46 -10.23
N LEU A 61 6.29 -3.17 -11.43
CA LEU A 61 5.77 -4.23 -12.28
C LEU A 61 6.90 -5.24 -12.33
N LEU A 62 6.65 -6.47 -11.89
CA LEU A 62 7.44 -7.59 -12.35
C LEU A 62 7.21 -7.63 -13.86
N ILE A 63 8.02 -6.87 -14.61
CA ILE A 63 8.30 -7.20 -16.00
C ILE A 63 9.09 -8.50 -15.87
N VAL A 64 8.36 -9.61 -15.73
CA VAL A 64 8.86 -10.88 -16.22
C VAL A 64 9.12 -10.56 -17.68
N GLN A 65 10.40 -10.53 -18.06
CA GLN A 65 10.75 -10.66 -19.46
C GLN A 65 10.06 -11.95 -19.91
N LEU A 66 8.89 -11.81 -20.54
CA LEU A 66 8.45 -12.77 -21.53
C LEU A 66 9.48 -12.64 -22.65
N GLN A 67 10.68 -13.19 -22.43
CA GLN A 67 11.51 -13.60 -23.54
C GLN A 67 10.60 -14.53 -24.32
N SER A 68 10.25 -14.04 -25.51
CA SER A 68 9.64 -14.78 -26.57
C SER A 68 10.20 -16.20 -26.61
N LEU A 69 9.48 -17.15 -26.01
CA LEU A 69 9.39 -18.51 -26.56
C LEU A 69 8.46 -18.44 -27.77
N ALA A 70 8.79 -17.55 -28.71
CA ALA A 70 8.70 -17.88 -30.12
C ALA A 70 9.88 -18.82 -30.39
N ILE A 71 9.79 -20.05 -29.88
CA ILE A 71 10.47 -21.16 -30.55
C ILE A 71 9.53 -21.53 -31.68
N PHE A 72 9.67 -20.78 -32.77
CA PHE A 72 9.50 -21.34 -34.10
C PHE A 72 10.69 -22.29 -34.31
N ASN A 73 10.44 -23.57 -34.10
CA ASN A 73 10.95 -24.70 -34.88
C ASN A 73 10.34 -25.99 -34.33
#